data_AF-A0A3D9BGX8-F1
#
_entry.id   AF-A0A3D9BGX8-F1
#
_cell.length_a   1.000
_cell.length_b   1.000
_cell.length_c   1.000
_cell.angle_alpha   90.00
_cell.angle_beta   90.00
_cell.angle_gamma   90.00
#
_symmetry.space_group_name_H-M   'P 1'
#
loop_
_entity.id
_entity.type
_entity.pdbx_description
1 polymer ?
#
loop_
_entity_poly.entity_id
_entity_poly.type
_entity_poly.pdbx_seq_one_letter_code
_entity_poly.pdbx_strand_id
1 'polypeptide(L)'
;MTDQQATELIEKEFKEKTLGMTEQYLEIHSPIYIDNKLKVDRIDRDTDDDYIVAYLPVIDERFYFAVYINTTTKEITGVGTEAYHRVYFRATSDSLSVDDLKAMTNLTSTEFWNKGDLRKNGKSNHTFSNLTIFPNPEPDEFEDKLKKLLDFLEQDKDGIKRLVDNANGYIQVTMDIHNANGMIGGHNIDTDDIRRMNDLKLSINFDLYVGGNSFKE
;
A
#
# COMPACT_ATOMS: atom_id res chain seq x y z
N MET A 1 13.65 13.87 -15.28
CA MET A 1 12.33 14.13 -15.91
C MET A 1 11.40 14.76 -14.87
N THR A 2 10.61 15.77 -15.21
CA THR A 2 9.63 16.38 -14.29
C THR A 2 8.32 15.58 -14.24
N ASP A 3 7.51 15.77 -13.19
CA ASP A 3 6.21 15.11 -13.05
C ASP A 3 5.27 15.45 -14.21
N GLN A 4 5.26 16.72 -14.64
CA GLN A 4 4.50 17.14 -15.82
C GLN A 4 4.91 16.36 -17.08
N GLN A 5 6.22 16.18 -17.30
CA GLN A 5 6.71 15.42 -18.46
C GLN A 5 6.29 13.94 -18.38
N ALA A 6 6.33 13.34 -17.19
CA ALA A 6 5.88 11.98 -16.98
C ALA A 6 4.37 11.86 -17.27
N THR A 7 3.55 12.76 -16.73
CA THR A 7 2.10 12.79 -16.97
C THR A 7 1.77 12.95 -18.45
N GLU A 8 2.47 13.84 -19.17
CA GLU A 8 2.26 14.03 -20.62
C GLU A 8 2.58 12.75 -21.43
N LEU A 9 3.63 12.01 -21.06
CA LEU A 9 3.95 10.72 -21.67
C LEU A 9 2.85 9.68 -21.40
N ILE A 10 2.37 9.61 -20.16
CA ILE A 10 1.32 8.67 -19.75
C ILE A 10 0.01 8.99 -20.47
N GLU A 11 -0.40 10.26 -20.51
CA GLU A 11 -1.61 10.69 -21.23
C GLU A 11 -1.54 10.33 -22.72
N LYS A 12 -0.37 10.52 -23.33
CA LYS A 12 -0.14 10.12 -24.72
C LYS A 12 -0.32 8.61 -24.90
N GLU A 13 0.33 7.79 -24.07
CA GLU A 13 0.24 6.34 -24.17
C GLU A 13 -1.17 5.82 -23.93
N PHE A 14 -1.90 6.31 -22.93
CA PHE A 14 -3.26 5.85 -22.65
C PHE A 14 -4.26 6.27 -23.74
N LYS A 15 -3.97 7.38 -24.43
CA LYS A 15 -4.75 7.82 -25.59
C LYS A 15 -4.44 6.98 -26.84
N GLU A 16 -3.17 6.87 -27.20
CA GLU A 16 -2.68 6.28 -28.45
C GLU A 16 -2.52 4.76 -28.39
N LYS A 17 -2.32 4.19 -27.19
CA LYS A 17 -2.17 2.75 -26.89
C LYS A 17 -1.06 2.11 -27.72
N THR A 18 0.13 2.69 -27.66
CA THR A 18 1.24 2.22 -28.50
C THR A 18 1.80 0.88 -28.01
N LEU A 19 1.59 0.54 -26.74
CA LEU A 19 1.96 -0.74 -26.16
C LEU A 19 0.73 -1.67 -26.13
N GLY A 20 0.90 -2.90 -26.59
CA GLY A 20 -0.19 -3.89 -26.61
C GLY A 20 -0.77 -4.20 -25.22
N MET A 21 0.06 -4.16 -24.17
CA MET A 21 -0.40 -4.31 -22.78
C MET A 21 -1.32 -3.16 -22.35
N THR A 22 -1.07 -1.93 -22.79
CA THR A 22 -1.95 -0.78 -22.52
C THR A 22 -3.33 -1.00 -23.12
N GLU A 23 -3.39 -1.46 -24.37
CA GLU A 23 -4.65 -1.80 -25.03
C GLU A 23 -5.41 -2.87 -24.25
N GLN A 24 -4.71 -3.96 -23.87
CA GLN A 24 -5.30 -5.08 -23.15
C GLN A 24 -5.87 -4.67 -21.79
N TYR A 25 -5.13 -3.87 -21.01
CA TYR A 25 -5.61 -3.37 -19.72
C TYR A 25 -6.78 -2.40 -19.87
N LEU A 26 -6.73 -1.48 -20.84
CA LEU A 26 -7.80 -0.50 -21.07
C LEU A 26 -9.07 -1.12 -21.69
N GLU A 27 -9.00 -2.35 -22.19
CA GLU A 27 -10.18 -3.08 -22.63
C GLU A 27 -11.05 -3.56 -21.45
N ILE A 28 -10.42 -3.84 -20.30
CA ILE A 28 -11.09 -4.45 -19.14
C ILE A 28 -11.19 -3.52 -17.93
N HIS A 29 -10.47 -2.41 -17.95
CA HIS A 29 -10.37 -1.44 -16.86
C HIS A 29 -10.34 -0.01 -17.38
N SER A 30 -10.61 0.95 -16.48
CA SER A 30 -10.61 2.37 -16.84
C SER A 30 -9.87 3.19 -15.77
N PRO A 31 -8.92 4.06 -16.16
CA PRO A 31 -8.27 4.95 -15.21
C PRO A 31 -9.23 6.07 -14.80
N ILE A 32 -8.95 6.70 -13.67
CA ILE A 32 -9.70 7.87 -13.22
C ILE A 32 -9.20 9.14 -13.91
N TYR A 33 -10.14 9.97 -14.37
CA TYR A 33 -9.87 11.31 -14.90
C TYR A 33 -10.45 12.39 -13.99
N ILE A 34 -9.69 13.46 -13.76
CA ILE A 34 -10.15 14.70 -13.10
C ILE A 34 -9.88 15.86 -14.05
N ASP A 35 -10.89 16.66 -14.34
CA ASP A 35 -10.80 17.80 -15.28
C ASP A 35 -10.19 17.41 -16.64
N ASN A 36 -10.61 16.24 -17.17
CA ASN A 36 -10.12 15.63 -18.41
C ASN A 36 -8.62 15.27 -18.43
N LYS A 37 -7.96 15.22 -17.26
CA LYS A 37 -6.58 14.75 -17.12
C LYS A 37 -6.52 13.45 -16.34
N LEU A 38 -5.55 12.60 -16.65
CA LEU A 38 -5.34 11.37 -15.89
C LEU A 38 -4.97 11.72 -14.45
N LYS A 39 -5.66 11.09 -13.50
CA LYS A 39 -5.27 11.16 -12.09
C LYS A 39 -4.04 10.29 -11.91
N VAL A 40 -2.98 10.86 -11.36
CA VAL A 40 -1.76 10.15 -10.94
C VAL A 40 -1.66 10.30 -9.43
N ASP A 41 -1.75 9.19 -8.69
CA ASP A 41 -1.76 9.21 -7.23
C ASP A 41 -0.34 9.30 -6.64
N ARG A 42 0.65 8.74 -7.33
CA ARG A 42 2.08 8.90 -6.99
C ARG A 42 2.95 8.70 -8.24
N ILE A 43 4.05 9.45 -8.28
CA ILE A 43 5.20 9.15 -9.16
C ILE A 43 6.35 8.78 -8.24
N ASP A 44 6.70 7.50 -8.26
CA ASP A 44 7.80 6.97 -7.47
C ASP A 44 9.13 7.12 -8.20
N ARG A 45 10.13 7.53 -7.45
CA ARG A 45 11.50 7.80 -7.88
C ARG A 45 12.52 7.06 -7.01
N ASP A 46 12.05 6.27 -6.04
CA ASP A 46 12.90 5.46 -5.16
C ASP A 46 13.35 4.13 -5.83
N THR A 47 13.02 3.94 -7.11
CA THR A 47 13.45 2.82 -7.95
C THR A 47 14.88 3.00 -8.49
N ASP A 48 15.42 2.01 -9.21
CA ASP A 48 16.70 2.11 -9.92
C ASP A 48 16.87 3.47 -10.63
N ASP A 49 18.10 4.02 -10.62
CA ASP A 49 18.43 5.40 -11.02
C ASP A 49 17.84 5.85 -12.38
N ASP A 50 17.56 4.91 -13.28
CA ASP A 50 17.07 5.16 -14.64
C ASP A 50 15.55 5.03 -14.81
N TYR A 51 14.79 4.62 -13.78
CA TYR A 51 13.35 4.38 -13.89
C TYR A 51 12.55 5.22 -12.89
N ILE A 52 11.29 5.47 -13.27
CA ILE A 52 10.24 5.95 -12.36
C ILE A 52 8.98 5.12 -12.61
N VAL A 53 8.15 4.98 -11.58
CA VAL A 53 6.86 4.29 -11.67
C VAL A 53 5.74 5.26 -11.32
N ALA A 54 4.80 5.44 -12.24
CA ALA A 54 3.61 6.24 -11.97
C ALA A 54 2.41 5.33 -11.67
N TYR A 55 1.74 5.61 -10.55
CA TYR A 55 0.57 4.87 -10.09
C TYR A 55 -0.72 5.62 -10.42
N LEU A 56 -1.55 5.03 -11.26
CA LEU A 56 -2.84 5.59 -11.67
C LEU A 56 -3.97 4.74 -11.07
N PRO A 57 -4.92 5.35 -10.35
CA PRO A 57 -6.04 4.61 -9.79
C PRO A 57 -7.01 4.16 -10.88
N VAL A 58 -7.61 3.00 -10.65
CA VAL A 58 -8.58 2.35 -11.54
C VAL A 58 -10.00 2.53 -10.98
N ILE A 59 -10.97 2.81 -11.85
CA ILE A 59 -12.38 3.00 -11.47
C ILE A 59 -12.91 1.73 -10.82
N ASP A 60 -13.57 1.87 -9.66
CA ASP A 60 -14.22 0.81 -8.88
C ASP A 60 -13.32 -0.34 -8.41
N GLU A 61 -12.00 -0.17 -8.51
CA GLU A 61 -11.01 -1.19 -8.17
C GLU A 61 -10.05 -0.72 -7.07
N ARG A 62 -9.43 -1.70 -6.39
CA ARG A 62 -8.42 -1.47 -5.35
C ARG A 62 -7.06 -1.98 -5.80
N PHE A 63 -6.61 -1.52 -6.94
CA PHE A 63 -5.24 -1.66 -7.43
C PHE A 63 -4.96 -0.49 -8.37
N TYR A 64 -3.72 -0.35 -8.80
CA TYR A 64 -3.29 0.73 -9.68
C TYR A 64 -2.86 0.19 -11.03
N PHE A 65 -2.98 1.00 -12.07
CA PHE A 65 -2.05 0.86 -13.19
C PHE A 65 -0.69 1.35 -12.74
N ALA A 66 0.35 0.56 -13.00
CA ALA A 66 1.74 0.95 -12.81
C ALA A 66 2.36 1.21 -14.19
N VAL A 67 2.82 2.44 -14.41
CA VAL A 67 3.44 2.86 -15.66
C VAL A 67 4.93 3.07 -15.43
N TYR A 68 5.74 2.25 -16.08
CA TYR A 68 7.19 2.25 -15.97
C TYR A 68 7.79 3.15 -17.03
N ILE A 69 8.54 4.17 -16.61
CA ILE A 69 9.12 5.16 -17.51
C ILE A 69 10.63 5.15 -17.33
N ASN A 70 11.35 4.91 -18.43
CA ASN A 70 12.79 5.10 -18.45
C ASN A 70 13.09 6.60 -18.54
N THR A 71 13.76 7.15 -17.54
CA THR A 71 14.03 8.59 -17.45
C THR A 71 15.14 9.06 -18.40
N THR A 72 16.01 8.14 -18.83
CA THR A 72 17.11 8.38 -19.77
C THR A 72 16.60 8.46 -21.21
N THR A 73 15.80 7.49 -21.67
CA THR A 73 15.22 7.50 -23.03
C THR A 73 13.93 8.32 -23.12
N LYS A 74 13.28 8.59 -21.98
CA LYS A 74 11.97 9.26 -21.86
C LYS A 74 10.84 8.49 -22.55
N GLU A 75 10.86 7.17 -22.39
CA GLU A 75 9.88 6.26 -22.99
C GLU A 75 9.17 5.46 -21.91
N ILE A 76 7.90 5.15 -22.15
CA ILE A 76 7.17 4.17 -21.35
C ILE A 76 7.61 2.79 -21.81
N THR A 77 8.18 2.02 -20.90
CA THR A 77 8.67 0.67 -21.17
C THR A 77 7.67 -0.41 -20.75
N GLY A 78 6.70 -0.05 -19.90
CA GLY A 78 5.82 -0.97 -19.20
C GLY A 78 4.50 -0.32 -18.80
N VAL A 79 3.39 -1.03 -18.96
CA VAL A 79 2.13 -0.77 -18.26
C VAL A 79 1.67 -2.10 -17.66
N GLY A 80 1.54 -2.12 -16.34
CA GLY A 80 1.07 -3.27 -15.58
C GLY A 80 0.01 -2.86 -14.56
N THR A 81 -0.32 -3.80 -13.68
CA THR A 81 -1.08 -3.51 -12.46
C THR A 81 -0.20 -3.70 -11.23
N GLU A 82 -0.36 -2.80 -10.26
CA GLU A 82 0.26 -2.93 -8.93
C GLU A 82 -0.82 -3.09 -7.88
N ALA A 83 -0.60 -4.03 -6.95
CA ALA A 83 -1.56 -4.30 -5.90
C ALA A 83 -1.69 -3.10 -4.95
N TYR A 84 -2.89 -2.90 -4.41
CA TYR A 84 -3.05 -1.94 -3.32
C TYR A 84 -2.55 -2.58 -2.02
N HIS A 85 -1.45 -2.03 -1.49
CA HIS A 85 -0.83 -2.48 -0.25
C HIS A 85 -1.18 -1.58 0.93
N ARG A 86 -1.65 -2.19 2.03
CA ARG A 86 -1.61 -1.57 3.36
C ARG A 86 -0.73 -2.42 4.26
N VAL A 87 0.46 -1.90 4.59
CA VAL A 87 1.37 -2.51 5.57
C VAL A 87 1.42 -1.59 6.78
N TYR A 88 0.91 -2.06 7.91
CA TYR A 88 0.79 -1.24 9.11
C TYR A 88 1.01 -2.05 10.37
N PHE A 89 1.51 -1.39 11.42
CA PHE A 89 1.52 -1.97 12.75
C PHE A 89 0.14 -1.82 13.38
N ARG A 90 -0.28 -2.85 14.10
CA ARG A 90 -1.55 -2.89 14.80
C ARG A 90 -1.35 -3.50 16.19
N ALA A 91 -1.89 -2.83 17.20
CA ALA A 91 -2.05 -3.37 18.55
C ALA A 91 -3.54 -3.35 18.93
N THR A 92 -4.03 -4.46 19.50
CA THR A 92 -5.42 -4.61 19.93
C THR A 92 -5.52 -5.16 21.35
N SER A 93 -6.52 -4.72 22.09
CA SER A 93 -6.76 -5.23 23.45
C SER A 93 -8.25 -5.28 23.79
N ASP A 94 -8.63 -6.33 24.51
CA ASP A 94 -9.98 -6.48 25.05
C ASP A 94 -10.19 -5.77 26.39
N SER A 95 -9.10 -5.39 27.06
CA SER A 95 -9.07 -4.84 28.42
C SER A 95 -8.50 -3.42 28.51
N LEU A 96 -7.54 -3.07 27.66
CA LEU A 96 -6.88 -1.75 27.66
C LEU A 96 -7.68 -0.72 26.85
N SER A 97 -7.64 0.53 27.30
CA SER A 97 -8.16 1.68 26.55
C SER A 97 -7.15 2.17 25.51
N VAL A 98 -7.58 3.01 24.57
CA VAL A 98 -6.68 3.70 23.63
C VAL A 98 -5.64 4.54 24.35
N ASP A 99 -5.99 5.19 25.46
CA ASP A 99 -5.05 6.02 26.22
C ASP A 99 -3.96 5.16 26.85
N ASP A 100 -4.30 3.96 27.36
CA ASP A 100 -3.32 2.99 27.83
C ASP A 100 -2.39 2.54 26.70
N LEU A 101 -2.94 2.25 25.51
CA LEU A 101 -2.14 1.86 24.34
C LEU A 101 -1.20 2.98 23.90
N LYS A 102 -1.70 4.21 23.82
CA LYS A 102 -0.90 5.38 23.44
C LYS A 102 0.19 5.68 24.47
N ALA A 103 -0.06 5.44 25.75
CA ALA A 103 0.96 5.62 26.80
C ALA A 103 2.14 4.64 26.68
N MET A 104 2.00 3.54 25.92
CA MET A 104 3.08 2.56 25.74
C MET A 104 4.15 3.03 24.76
N THR A 105 3.86 3.96 23.86
CA THR A 105 4.81 4.41 22.83
C THR A 105 4.75 5.92 22.62
N ASN A 106 5.88 6.51 22.25
CA ASN A 106 5.94 7.92 21.87
C ASN A 106 5.58 8.14 20.39
N LEU A 107 5.30 7.08 19.63
CA LEU A 107 4.95 7.17 18.22
C LEU A 107 3.50 7.63 18.03
N THR A 108 3.29 8.50 17.03
CA THR A 108 1.96 8.96 16.67
C THR A 108 1.18 7.85 15.96
N SER A 109 0.02 7.50 16.51
CA SER A 109 -0.93 6.57 15.88
C SER A 109 -1.68 7.23 14.71
N THR A 110 -1.88 6.49 13.62
CA THR A 110 -2.67 6.91 12.44
C THR A 110 -4.17 6.68 12.63
N GLU A 111 -4.55 5.56 13.25
CA GLU A 111 -5.95 5.23 13.55
C GLU A 111 -6.08 4.61 14.94
N PHE A 112 -7.19 4.89 15.63
CA PHE A 112 -7.47 4.33 16.95
C PHE A 112 -8.97 4.33 17.24
N TRP A 113 -9.39 3.46 18.15
CA TRP A 113 -10.74 3.43 18.72
C TRP A 113 -10.74 2.63 20.02
N ASN A 114 -11.65 2.96 20.93
CA ASN A 114 -11.89 2.17 22.13
C ASN A 114 -12.89 1.04 21.84
N LYS A 115 -12.81 -0.01 22.65
CA LYS A 115 -13.90 -0.97 22.78
C LYS A 115 -15.19 -0.24 23.17
N GLY A 116 -16.28 -0.54 22.47
CA GLY A 116 -17.57 0.11 22.65
C GLY A 116 -17.82 1.32 21.74
N ASP A 117 -16.78 1.88 21.11
CA ASP A 117 -16.96 2.98 20.16
C ASP A 117 -17.79 2.52 18.95
N LEU A 118 -18.64 3.40 18.44
CA LEU A 118 -19.46 3.12 17.28
C LEU A 118 -18.58 3.05 16.02
N ARG A 119 -18.71 1.99 15.23
CA ARG A 119 -18.01 1.87 13.94
C ARG A 119 -18.44 2.97 12.98
N LYS A 120 -17.59 3.30 11.99
CA LYS A 120 -17.88 4.30 10.94
C LYS A 120 -19.23 4.10 10.22
N ASN A 121 -19.72 2.87 10.12
CA ASN A 121 -21.01 2.57 9.49
C ASN A 121 -22.23 2.83 10.39
N GLY A 122 -22.03 3.17 11.67
CA GLY A 122 -23.10 3.45 12.64
C GLY A 122 -23.93 2.23 13.08
N LYS A 123 -23.60 1.02 12.62
CA LYS A 123 -24.47 -0.17 12.80
C LYS A 123 -24.03 -1.10 13.93
N SER A 124 -22.80 -0.95 14.43
CA SER A 124 -22.25 -1.85 15.45
C SER A 124 -21.08 -1.16 16.15
N ASN A 125 -20.74 -1.65 17.34
CA ASN A 125 -19.62 -1.12 18.11
C ASN A 125 -18.35 -1.94 17.85
N HIS A 126 -17.20 -1.36 18.16
CA HIS A 126 -15.94 -2.07 18.23
C HIS A 126 -15.92 -2.99 19.45
N THR A 127 -15.43 -4.22 19.27
CA THR A 127 -15.40 -5.25 20.33
C THR A 127 -14.09 -5.26 21.12
N PHE A 128 -13.10 -4.49 20.67
CA PHE A 128 -11.76 -4.33 21.25
C PHE A 128 -11.26 -2.91 20.99
N SER A 129 -10.30 -2.45 21.79
CA SER A 129 -9.57 -1.21 21.55
C SER A 129 -8.42 -1.45 20.57
N ASN A 130 -8.09 -0.44 19.76
CA ASN A 130 -7.10 -0.55 18.69
C ASN A 130 -6.20 0.68 18.65
N LEU A 131 -4.93 0.44 18.34
CA LEU A 131 -3.96 1.43 17.91
C LEU A 131 -3.31 0.95 16.61
N THR A 132 -3.32 1.80 15.58
CA THR A 132 -2.71 1.54 14.28
C THR A 132 -1.64 2.58 13.99
N ILE A 133 -0.51 2.15 13.44
CA ILE A 133 0.55 3.01 12.90
C ILE A 133 0.74 2.64 11.43
N PHE A 134 0.46 3.60 10.54
CA PHE A 134 0.53 3.43 9.09
C PHE A 134 1.26 4.65 8.47
N PRO A 135 2.60 4.61 8.40
CA PRO A 135 3.41 5.76 8.02
C PRO A 135 3.46 6.02 6.51
N ASN A 136 3.07 5.04 5.67
CA ASN A 136 3.12 5.14 4.21
C ASN A 136 1.76 4.84 3.57
N PRO A 137 0.83 5.83 3.53
CA PRO A 137 -0.52 5.67 3.00
C PRO A 137 -0.64 5.76 1.47
N GLU A 138 0.40 6.22 0.77
CA GLU A 138 0.41 6.39 -0.69
C GLU A 138 0.49 5.03 -1.42
N PRO A 139 0.22 4.93 -2.73
CA PRO A 139 0.52 3.70 -3.49
C PRO A 139 2.01 3.37 -3.40
N ASP A 140 2.40 2.13 -3.16
CA ASP A 140 3.81 1.72 -3.08
C ASP A 140 3.93 0.20 -3.13
N GLU A 141 5.14 -0.30 -3.40
CA GLU A 141 5.46 -1.72 -3.30
C GLU A 141 5.42 -2.20 -1.83
N PHE A 142 5.18 -3.51 -1.65
CA PHE A 142 5.07 -4.10 -0.31
C PHE A 142 6.38 -3.97 0.47
N GLU A 143 7.50 -4.27 -0.18
CA GLU A 143 8.86 -4.26 0.37
C GLU A 143 9.22 -2.88 0.90
N ASP A 144 8.96 -1.83 0.12
CA ASP A 144 9.22 -0.44 0.50
C ASP A 144 8.32 0.02 1.64
N LYS A 145 7.05 -0.41 1.63
CA LYS A 145 6.13 -0.16 2.76
C LYS A 145 6.57 -0.84 4.04
N LEU A 146 7.06 -2.08 3.96
CA LEU A 146 7.56 -2.81 5.12
C LEU A 146 8.79 -2.10 5.68
N LYS A 147 9.76 -1.73 4.85
CA LYS A 147 10.95 -0.99 5.27
C LYS A 147 10.60 0.34 5.92
N LYS A 148 9.76 1.16 5.26
CA LYS A 148 9.28 2.45 5.80
C LYS A 148 8.52 2.28 7.11
N LEU A 149 7.74 1.20 7.27
CA LEU A 149 7.09 0.87 8.54
C LEU A 149 8.12 0.53 9.61
N LEU A 150 9.05 -0.38 9.33
CA LEU A 150 10.09 -0.78 10.29
C LEU A 150 10.97 0.40 10.70
N ASP A 151 11.37 1.27 9.76
CA ASP A 151 12.12 2.50 10.04
C ASP A 151 11.36 3.40 11.03
N PHE A 152 10.05 3.50 10.87
CA PHE A 152 9.20 4.28 11.77
C PHE A 152 9.05 3.64 13.15
N LEU A 153 8.80 2.33 13.21
CA LEU A 153 8.65 1.59 14.46
C LEU A 153 9.94 1.59 15.30
N GLU A 154 11.09 1.56 14.63
CA GLU A 154 12.40 1.53 15.28
C GLU A 154 12.77 2.83 16.00
N GLN A 155 12.03 3.91 15.77
CA GLN A 155 12.18 5.17 16.51
C GLN A 155 11.77 5.03 17.99
N ASP A 156 10.98 4.01 18.34
CA ASP A 156 10.63 3.66 19.74
C ASP A 156 10.51 2.14 19.92
N LYS A 157 11.65 1.44 19.79
CA LYS A 157 11.73 -0.03 19.88
C LYS A 157 11.09 -0.58 21.17
N ASP A 158 11.35 0.07 22.30
CA ASP A 158 10.85 -0.39 23.59
C ASP A 158 9.33 -0.18 23.70
N GLY A 159 8.79 0.90 23.14
CA GLY A 159 7.35 1.11 23.07
C GLY A 159 6.64 0.10 22.20
N ILE A 160 7.21 -0.24 21.05
CA ILE A 160 6.67 -1.29 20.18
C ILE A 160 6.70 -2.65 20.89
N LYS A 161 7.81 -3.01 21.55
CA LYS A 161 7.89 -4.25 22.34
C LYS A 161 6.83 -4.30 23.44
N ARG A 162 6.58 -3.18 24.15
CA ARG A 162 5.50 -3.11 25.15
C ARG A 162 4.13 -3.36 24.52
N LEU A 163 3.84 -2.78 23.35
CA LEU A 163 2.59 -3.01 22.63
C LEU A 163 2.45 -4.47 22.17
N VAL A 164 3.55 -5.08 21.71
CA VAL A 164 3.56 -6.52 21.37
C VAL A 164 3.26 -7.38 22.60
N ASP A 165 3.99 -7.16 23.70
CA ASP A 165 3.90 -8.00 24.89
C ASP A 165 2.57 -7.83 25.66
N ASN A 166 1.91 -6.65 25.56
CA ASN A 166 0.73 -6.32 26.38
C ASN A 166 -0.57 -6.09 25.59
N ALA A 167 -0.50 -5.95 24.26
CA ALA A 167 -1.64 -5.54 23.43
C ALA A 167 -1.66 -6.17 22.04
N ASN A 168 -1.32 -7.47 21.94
CA ASN A 168 -1.39 -8.24 20.69
C ASN A 168 -0.83 -7.46 19.48
N GLY A 169 0.38 -6.90 19.62
CA GLY A 169 1.03 -6.10 18.58
C GLY A 169 1.60 -6.96 17.46
N TYR A 170 1.32 -6.62 16.20
CA TYR A 170 1.86 -7.29 15.00
C TYR A 170 1.80 -6.38 13.77
N ILE A 171 2.46 -6.79 12.67
CA ILE A 171 2.30 -6.16 11.36
C ILE A 171 1.12 -6.81 10.64
N GLN A 172 0.15 -6.00 10.21
CA GLN A 172 -0.91 -6.44 9.31
C GLN A 172 -0.62 -5.95 7.89
N VAL A 173 -0.73 -6.88 6.95
CA VAL A 173 -0.67 -6.64 5.52
C VAL A 173 -2.06 -6.89 4.94
N THR A 174 -2.60 -5.91 4.24
CA THR A 174 -3.81 -6.08 3.40
C THR A 174 -3.44 -5.79 1.96
N MET A 175 -3.84 -6.69 1.07
CA MET A 175 -3.48 -6.63 -0.35
C MET A 175 -4.73 -6.83 -1.20
N ASP A 176 -5.00 -5.89 -2.10
CA ASP A 176 -6.02 -6.04 -3.13
C ASP A 176 -5.30 -6.16 -4.48
N ILE A 177 -5.42 -7.33 -5.12
CA ILE A 177 -4.62 -7.75 -6.27
C ILE A 177 -5.54 -7.91 -7.48
N HIS A 178 -5.07 -7.48 -8.66
CA HIS A 178 -5.81 -7.68 -9.91
C HIS A 178 -5.84 -9.16 -10.32
N ASN A 179 -7.02 -9.66 -10.66
CA ASN A 179 -7.30 -11.05 -11.06
C ASN A 179 -6.80 -11.40 -12.48
N ALA A 180 -6.22 -10.45 -13.21
CA ALA A 180 -5.57 -10.56 -14.53
C ALA A 180 -5.71 -11.93 -15.21
N ASN A 181 -4.68 -12.76 -15.04
CA ASN A 181 -4.57 -14.13 -15.53
C ASN A 181 -4.59 -15.16 -14.37
N GLY A 182 -5.14 -14.78 -13.21
CA GLY A 182 -5.19 -15.63 -12.02
C GLY A 182 -3.84 -15.82 -11.29
N MET A 183 -2.78 -15.12 -11.70
CA MET A 183 -1.52 -15.11 -10.94
C MET A 183 -1.63 -14.11 -9.79
N ILE A 184 -1.39 -14.61 -8.59
CA ILE A 184 -1.22 -13.80 -7.38
C ILE A 184 0.29 -13.64 -7.20
N GLY A 185 0.77 -12.40 -7.10
CA GLY A 185 2.19 -12.09 -6.96
C GLY A 185 2.86 -12.76 -5.76
N GLY A 186 4.19 -12.75 -5.74
CA GLY A 186 5.00 -13.24 -4.62
C GLY A 186 5.75 -12.08 -4.00
N HIS A 187 5.60 -11.89 -2.68
CA HIS A 187 6.34 -10.88 -1.93
C HIS A 187 7.55 -11.50 -1.26
N ASN A 188 8.63 -10.72 -1.21
CA ASN A 188 9.85 -11.11 -0.54
C ASN A 188 9.99 -10.32 0.76
N ILE A 189 10.37 -11.02 1.82
CA ILE A 189 10.87 -10.35 3.03
C ILE A 189 12.34 -10.74 3.13
N ASP A 190 13.22 -9.77 2.93
CA ASP A 190 14.65 -10.04 2.98
C ASP A 190 15.13 -10.37 4.40
N THR A 191 16.37 -10.83 4.49
CA THR A 191 16.94 -11.25 5.78
C THR A 191 17.08 -10.10 6.77
N ASP A 192 17.32 -8.87 6.29
CA ASP A 192 17.46 -7.71 7.16
C ASP A 192 16.11 -7.32 7.76
N ASP A 193 15.04 -7.28 6.97
CA ASP A 193 13.69 -7.00 7.45
C ASP A 193 13.17 -8.09 8.40
N ILE A 194 13.45 -9.37 8.13
CA ILE A 194 13.15 -10.47 9.08
C ILE A 194 13.85 -10.24 10.42
N ARG A 195 15.13 -9.86 10.41
CA ARG A 195 15.89 -9.58 11.65
C ARG A 195 15.28 -8.40 12.40
N ARG A 196 14.96 -7.31 11.71
CA ARG A 196 14.36 -6.10 12.30
C ARG A 196 12.99 -6.40 12.93
N MET A 197 12.15 -7.17 12.25
CA MET A 197 10.88 -7.65 12.80
C MET A 197 11.10 -8.48 14.07
N ASN A 198 12.04 -9.42 14.04
CA ASN A 198 12.37 -10.25 15.20
C ASN A 198 12.88 -9.41 16.38
N ASP A 199 13.72 -8.41 16.12
CA ASP A 199 14.24 -7.49 17.16
C ASP A 199 13.12 -6.69 17.84
N LEU A 200 12.01 -6.45 17.13
CA LEU A 200 10.79 -5.82 17.64
C LEU A 200 9.75 -6.82 18.18
N LYS A 201 10.05 -8.13 18.16
CA LYS A 201 9.15 -9.24 18.49
C LYS A 201 7.88 -9.32 17.62
N LEU A 202 7.95 -8.78 16.40
CA LEU A 202 6.80 -8.69 15.52
C LEU A 202 6.54 -10.02 14.79
N SER A 203 5.27 -10.42 14.76
CA SER A 203 4.76 -11.30 13.72
C SER A 203 4.17 -10.48 12.58
N ILE A 204 3.89 -11.13 11.46
CA ILE A 204 3.23 -10.54 10.29
C ILE A 204 2.04 -11.40 9.87
N ASN A 205 0.94 -10.74 9.52
CA ASN A 205 -0.28 -11.38 9.05
C ASN A 205 -0.65 -10.85 7.66
N PHE A 206 -1.04 -11.73 6.75
CA PHE A 206 -1.40 -11.40 5.38
C PHE A 206 -2.90 -11.64 5.16
N ASP A 207 -3.57 -10.63 4.61
CA ASP A 207 -4.95 -10.69 4.18
C ASP A 207 -5.03 -10.30 2.71
N LEU A 208 -5.32 -11.28 1.85
CA LEU A 208 -5.21 -11.17 0.40
C LEU A 208 -6.60 -11.19 -0.25
N TYR A 209 -6.85 -10.21 -1.08
CA TYR A 209 -8.07 -10.05 -1.85
C TYR A 209 -7.72 -10.03 -3.33
N VAL A 210 -8.54 -10.67 -4.15
CA VAL A 210 -8.39 -10.69 -5.60
C VAL A 210 -9.64 -10.06 -6.21
N GLY A 211 -9.45 -9.08 -7.09
CA GLY A 211 -10.52 -8.28 -7.70
C GLY A 211 -10.22 -7.91 -9.15
N GLY A 212 -11.12 -7.17 -9.79
CA GLY A 212 -10.98 -6.82 -11.19
C GLY A 212 -11.37 -7.89 -12.20
N ASN A 213 -11.56 -7.43 -13.43
CA ASN A 213 -11.89 -8.26 -14.59
C ASN A 213 -10.68 -9.05 -15.06
N SER A 214 -10.90 -10.31 -15.45
CA SER A 214 -9.88 -11.11 -16.15
C SER A 214 -9.68 -10.59 -17.58
N PHE A 215 -8.51 -10.85 -18.14
CA PHE A 215 -8.29 -10.59 -19.57
C PHE A 215 -9.24 -11.42 -20.44
N LYS A 216 -9.60 -10.87 -21.59
CA LYS A 216 -10.39 -11.60 -22.59
C LYS A 216 -9.49 -12.58 -23.34
N GLU A 217 -10.05 -13.74 -23.69
CA GLU A 217 -9.44 -14.75 -24.55
C GLU A 217 -9.48 -14.37 -26.03
#